data_AF-A0A938MHN5-F1
#
_entry.id   AF-A0A938MHN5-F1
#
_cell.length_a   1.000
_cell.length_b   1.000
_cell.length_c   1.000
_cell.angle_alpha   90.00
_cell.angle_beta   90.00
_cell.angle_gamma   90.00
#
_symmetry.space_group_name_H-M   'P 1'
#
loop_
_entity.id
_entity.type
_entity.pdbx_description
1 polymer ?
#
loop_
_entity_poly.entity_id
_entity_poly.type
_entity_poly.pdbx_seq_one_letter_code
_entity_poly.pdbx_strand_id
1 'polypeptide(L)' 'VGEHTVATLREVGAVALAIEAGKTLMLDKPAVIVAADQARLTLLGC' A
#
# COMPACT_ATOMS: atom_id res chain seq x y z
N VAL A 1 -7.25 -0.15 -2.28
CA VAL A 1 -5.95 0.44 -1.87
C VAL A 1 -5.38 1.20 -3.05
N GLY A 2 -5.03 2.47 -2.86
CA GLY A 2 -4.43 3.34 -3.89
C GLY A 2 -3.29 4.18 -3.30
N GLU A 3 -2.69 5.06 -4.10
CA GLU A 3 -1.56 5.91 -3.67
C GLU A 3 -1.90 6.78 -2.46
N HIS A 4 -3.12 7.32 -2.39
CA HIS A 4 -3.58 8.08 -1.22
C HIS A 4 -3.57 7.24 0.07
N THR A 5 -3.88 5.94 -0.01
CA THR A 5 -3.76 5.04 1.13
C THR A 5 -2.31 4.93 1.60
N VAL A 6 -1.35 4.84 0.67
CA VAL A 6 0.08 4.81 0.99
C VAL A 6 0.52 6.12 1.65
N ALA A 7 0.07 7.26 1.13
CA ALA A 7 0.37 8.57 1.71
C ALA A 7 -0.12 8.67 3.17
N THR A 8 -1.36 8.29 3.43
CA THR A 8 -1.91 8.25 4.79
C THR A 8 -1.12 7.31 5.70
N LEU A 9 -0.75 6.12 5.22
CA LEU A 9 0.04 5.15 6.00
C LEU A 9 1.43 5.68 6.33
N ARG A 10 2.06 6.41 5.41
CA ARG A 10 3.33 7.10 5.66
C ARG A 10 3.20 8.19 6.72
N GLU A 11 2.15 9.01 6.67
CA GLU A 11 1.91 10.10 7.64
C GLU A 11 1.81 9.60 9.08
N VAL A 12 1.20 8.41 9.27
CA VAL A 12 1.08 7.78 10.59
C VAL A 12 2.26 6.88 10.96
N GLY A 13 3.29 6.80 10.11
CA GLY A 13 4.49 5.98 10.36
C GLY A 13 4.25 4.47 10.27
N ALA A 14 3.23 4.02 9.54
CA ALA A 14 3.01 2.60 9.32
C ALA A 14 4.12 1.99 8.46
N VAL A 15 4.48 0.74 8.75
CA VAL A 15 5.57 0.02 8.07
C VAL A 15 5.08 -1.13 7.19
N ALA A 16 3.82 -1.53 7.33
CA ALA A 16 3.22 -2.59 6.54
C ALA A 16 1.70 -2.39 6.35
N LEU A 17 1.18 -2.92 5.24
CA LEU A 17 -0.23 -3.06 4.94
C LEU A 17 -0.51 -4.52 4.52
N ALA A 18 -1.31 -5.22 5.32
CA ALA A 18 -1.86 -6.52 4.93
C ALA A 18 -3.07 -6.34 4.02
N ILE A 19 -3.08 -7.05 2.90
CA ILE A 19 -4.08 -6.98 1.85
C ILE A 19 -4.67 -8.38 1.69
N GLU A 20 -5.96 -8.52 1.96
CA GLU A 20 -6.65 -9.80 1.74
C GLU A 20 -6.78 -10.08 0.25
N ALA A 21 -6.12 -11.14 -0.21
CA ALA A 21 -6.04 -11.49 -1.62
C ALA A 21 -7.43 -11.84 -2.18
N GLY A 22 -7.78 -11.25 -3.33
CA GLY A 22 -9.08 -11.46 -3.97
C GLY A 22 -10.26 -10.72 -3.33
N LYS A 23 -10.09 -10.09 -2.16
CA LYS A 23 -11.14 -9.28 -1.51
C LYS A 23 -10.86 -7.78 -1.50
N THR A 24 -9.61 -7.40 -1.77
CA THR A 24 -9.20 -5.98 -1.83
C THR A 24 -8.78 -5.59 -3.23
N LEU A 25 -9.42 -4.57 -3.80
CA LEU A 25 -9.01 -3.98 -5.07
C LEU A 25 -7.82 -3.04 -4.88
N MET A 26 -6.81 -3.17 -5.74
CA MET A 26 -5.67 -2.25 -5.80
C MET A 26 -5.83 -1.34 -7.02
N LEU A 27 -5.95 -0.04 -6.77
CA LEU A 27 -6.09 1.01 -7.78
C LEU A 27 -4.70 1.35 -8.31
N ASP A 28 -4.52 1.36 -9.63
CA ASP A 28 -3.21 1.58 -10.28
C ASP A 28 -2.07 0.83 -9.57
N LYS A 29 -2.10 -0.50 -9.68
CA LYS A 29 -1.15 -1.40 -9.02
C LYS A 29 0.32 -0.96 -9.18
N PRO A 30 0.80 -0.61 -10.40
CA PRO A 30 2.17 -0.11 -10.57
C PRO A 30 2.46 1.14 -9.73
N ALA A 31 1.57 2.14 -9.74
CA ALA A 31 1.77 3.38 -8.99
C ALA A 31 1.79 3.11 -7.47
N VAL A 32 0.90 2.26 -6.96
CA VAL A 32 0.87 1.86 -5.54
C VAL A 32 2.17 1.18 -5.10
N ILE A 33 2.73 0.30 -5.93
CA ILE A 33 3.99 -0.39 -5.61
C ILE A 33 5.14 0.62 -5.53
N VAL A 34 5.24 1.54 -6.50
CA VAL A 34 6.27 2.59 -6.50
C VAL A 34 6.12 3.52 -5.28
N ALA A 35 4.90 3.95 -4.98
CA ALA A 35 4.63 4.78 -3.80
C ALA A 35 4.98 4.06 -2.49
N ALA A 36 4.64 2.77 -2.38
CA ALA A 36 4.93 1.97 -1.19
C ALA A 36 6.44 1.76 -0.98
N ASP A 37 7.18 1.51 -2.05
CA ASP A 37 8.65 1.40 -2.02
C ASP A 37 9.30 2.72 -1.53
N GLN A 38 8.91 3.85 -2.12
CA GLN A 38 9.39 5.18 -1.69
C GLN A 38 9.02 5.51 -0.23
N ALA A 39 7.88 5.03 0.24
CA ALA A 39 7.42 5.20 1.61
C ALA A 39 8.04 4.21 2.61
N ARG A 40 8.84 3.23 2.14
CA ARG A 40 9.33 2.10 2.96
C ARG A 40 8.19 1.33 3.64
N LEU A 41 7.07 1.15 2.92
CA LEU A 41 5.87 0.45 3.38
C LEU A 41 5.79 -0.93 2.73
N THR A 42 5.75 -1.99 3.54
CA THR A 42 5.59 -3.36 3.04
C THR A 42 4.14 -3.63 2.65
N LEU A 43 3.90 -4.14 1.44
CA LEU A 43 2.59 -4.66 1.03
C LEU A 43 2.60 -6.19 1.12
N LEU A 44 1.74 -6.77 1.95
CA LEU A 44 1.64 -8.22 2.14
C LEU A 44 0.28 -8.72 1.67
N GLY A 45 0.25 -9.59 0.67
CA GLY A 45 -0.96 -10.32 0.30
C GLY A 45 -1.14 -11.56 1.20
N CYS A 46 -2.27 -11.68 1.87
CA CYS A 46 -2.62 -12.83 2.73
C CYS A 46 -3.96 -13.46 2.34
#